data_AF-A0A9D7R5K8-F1
#
_entry.id   AF-A0A9D7R5K8-F1
#
_cell.length_a   1.000
_cell.length_b   1.000
_cell.length_c   1.000
_cell.angle_alpha   90.00
_cell.angle_beta   90.00
_cell.angle_gamma   90.00
#
_symmetry.space_group_name_H-M   'P 1'
#
loop_
_entity.id
_entity.type
_entity.pdbx_description
1 polymer ?
#
loop_
_entity_poly.entity_id
_entity_poly.type
_entity_poly.pdbx_seq_one_letter_code
_entity_poly.pdbx_strand_id
1 'polypeptide(L)'
;MLTIHLYSFSYKMSGIPTDTSGNGGGFVFDCRFITNPGRKDEYKTKTGLDDDVKNFLESQENMQKFLEDVHDITDRAIQNYLDRGFTNLFISFGCTGGQHRSVYAAERTREHIQKHFPDVNIELHHDQIEKGLNTN
;
A
#
# COMPACT_ATOMS: atom_id res chain seq x y z
N MET A 1 1.04 -21.22 -6.61
CA MET A 1 0.65 -20.35 -5.48
C MET A 1 0.67 -18.92 -5.98
N LEU A 2 -0.36 -18.13 -5.70
CA LEU A 2 -0.41 -16.71 -6.07
C LEU A 2 0.49 -15.92 -5.12
N THR A 3 1.40 -15.13 -5.67
CA THR A 3 2.17 -14.12 -4.92
C THR A 3 1.55 -12.75 -5.16
N ILE A 4 1.21 -12.05 -4.07
CA ILE A 4 0.73 -10.68 -4.09
C ILE A 4 1.89 -9.76 -3.73
N HIS A 5 2.27 -8.94 -4.70
CA HIS A 5 3.29 -7.91 -4.58
C HIS A 5 2.64 -6.61 -4.11
N LEU A 6 2.87 -6.25 -2.86
CA LEU A 6 2.25 -5.11 -2.22
C LEU A 6 3.29 -4.00 -2.05
N TYR A 7 3.03 -2.83 -2.63
CA TYR A 7 3.97 -1.72 -2.60
C TYR A 7 3.39 -0.49 -1.93
N SER A 8 4.25 0.25 -1.22
CA SER A 8 4.03 1.66 -0.94
C SER A 8 5.13 2.50 -1.60
N PHE A 9 4.78 3.57 -2.30
CA PHE A 9 5.75 4.35 -3.08
C PHE A 9 5.52 5.86 -3.04
N SER A 10 6.50 6.62 -3.55
CA SER A 10 6.43 8.07 -3.74
C SER A 10 6.24 8.42 -5.20
N TYR A 11 5.17 9.16 -5.51
CA TYR A 11 4.99 9.72 -6.85
C TYR A 11 6.12 10.68 -7.24
N LYS A 12 6.73 11.37 -6.27
CA LYS A 12 7.78 12.36 -6.54
C LYS A 12 9.16 11.72 -6.72
N MET A 13 9.44 10.63 -6.01
CA MET A 13 10.80 10.13 -5.83
C MET A 13 11.06 8.77 -6.49
N SER A 14 10.23 7.76 -6.22
CA SER A 14 10.40 6.43 -6.84
C SER A 14 9.62 6.26 -8.13
N GLY A 15 8.50 6.98 -8.31
CA GLY A 15 7.53 6.63 -9.34
C GLY A 15 6.75 5.36 -9.00
N ILE A 16 5.86 4.97 -9.92
CA ILE A 16 5.05 3.74 -9.80
C ILE A 16 5.99 2.53 -9.93
N PRO A 17 5.89 1.52 -9.05
CA PRO A 17 6.71 0.30 -9.14
C PRO A 17 6.56 -0.41 -10.49
N THR A 18 7.68 -0.87 -11.05
CA THR A 18 7.69 -1.62 -12.30
C THR A 18 7.31 -3.08 -12.05
N ASP A 19 6.37 -3.61 -12.83
CA ASP A 19 6.04 -5.03 -12.81
C ASP A 19 7.12 -5.88 -13.49
N THR A 20 7.69 -6.81 -12.73
CA THR A 20 8.72 -7.76 -13.18
C THR A 20 8.13 -9.11 -13.60
N SER A 21 6.83 -9.36 -13.38
CA SER A 21 6.14 -10.60 -13.74
C SER A 21 5.71 -10.68 -15.21
N GLY A 22 5.71 -9.54 -15.92
CA GLY A 22 5.40 -9.45 -17.35
C GLY A 22 3.92 -9.23 -17.68
N ASN A 23 3.04 -9.03 -16.67
CA ASN A 23 1.61 -8.78 -16.87
C ASN A 23 1.26 -7.29 -17.03
N GLY A 24 2.25 -6.40 -16.98
CA GLY A 24 2.11 -4.97 -17.25
C GLY A 24 1.64 -4.14 -16.06
N GLY A 25 1.73 -4.66 -14.83
CA GLY A 25 1.35 -3.95 -13.62
C GLY A 25 0.28 -4.65 -12.79
N GLY A 26 -0.42 -3.83 -12.02
CA GLY A 26 -1.56 -4.22 -11.22
C GLY A 26 -2.29 -2.98 -10.72
N PHE A 27 -2.96 -3.09 -9.57
CA PHE A 27 -3.67 -1.96 -9.01
C PHE A 27 -2.70 -0.89 -8.53
N VAL A 28 -3.00 0.37 -8.85
CA VAL A 28 -2.28 1.54 -8.33
C VAL A 28 -3.30 2.50 -7.74
N PHE A 29 -3.24 2.70 -6.43
CA PHE A 29 -4.14 3.56 -5.69
C PHE A 29 -3.43 4.82 -5.20
N ASP A 30 -4.02 5.98 -5.46
CA ASP A 30 -3.48 7.28 -5.05
C ASP A 30 -4.03 7.69 -3.67
N CYS A 31 -3.16 7.72 -2.66
CA CYS A 31 -3.53 8.12 -1.29
C CYS A 31 -3.38 9.63 -1.05
N ARG A 32 -3.05 10.46 -2.05
CA ARG A 32 -2.76 11.89 -1.86
C ARG A 32 -3.95 12.73 -1.40
N PHE A 33 -5.18 12.25 -1.61
CA PHE A 33 -6.41 12.91 -1.18
C PHE A 33 -6.68 12.78 0.33
N ILE A 34 -6.05 11.82 1.01
CA ILE A 34 -6.15 11.67 2.46
C ILE A 34 -5.38 12.77 3.18
N THR A 35 -5.90 13.24 4.31
CA THR A 35 -5.27 14.25 5.17
C THR A 35 -3.79 13.93 5.39
N ASN A 36 -2.90 14.87 5.05
CA ASN A 36 -1.46 14.63 5.04
C ASN A 36 -0.85 14.78 6.44
N PRO A 37 -0.35 13.70 7.08
CA PRO A 37 0.28 13.80 8.40
C PRO A 37 1.54 14.66 8.37
N GLY A 38 2.32 14.63 7.28
CA GLY A 38 3.57 15.37 7.16
C GLY A 38 3.45 16.90 7.17
N ARG A 39 2.24 17.46 7.25
CA ARG A 39 2.03 18.90 7.53
C ARG A 39 2.21 19.25 9.01
N LYS A 40 2.22 18.26 9.91
CA LYS A 40 2.46 18.45 11.34
C LYS A 40 3.91 18.08 11.68
N ASP A 41 4.60 18.95 12.41
CA ASP A 41 6.02 18.76 12.74
C ASP A 41 6.29 17.45 13.49
N GLU A 42 5.37 17.06 14.37
CA GLU A 42 5.43 15.81 15.15
C GLU A 42 5.43 14.52 14.30
N TYR A 43 5.03 14.58 13.03
CA TYR A 43 4.96 13.43 12.12
C TYR A 43 6.00 13.48 11.00
N LYS A 44 6.74 14.60 10.84
CA LYS A 44 7.66 14.79 9.70
C LYS A 44 8.72 13.71 9.59
N THR A 45 9.27 13.27 10.72
CA THR A 45 10.34 12.25 10.77
C THR A 45 9.80 10.84 11.02
N LYS A 46 8.47 10.68 11.13
CA LYS A 46 7.80 9.40 11.34
C LYS A 46 7.35 8.82 10.01
N THR A 47 6.96 7.57 10.02
CA THR A 47 6.46 6.80 8.88
C THR A 47 5.08 6.24 9.19
N GLY A 48 4.40 5.67 8.19
CA GLY A 48 3.14 4.93 8.38
C GLY A 48 3.28 3.66 9.24
N LEU A 49 4.51 3.28 9.62
CA LEU A 49 4.77 2.17 10.54
C LEU A 49 4.68 2.60 12.01
N ASP A 50 4.85 3.89 12.30
CA ASP A 50 4.85 4.42 13.66
C ASP A 50 3.41 4.58 14.19
N ASP A 51 3.20 4.17 15.45
CA ASP A 51 1.86 4.14 16.08
C ASP A 51 1.17 5.50 16.06
N ASP A 52 1.89 6.59 16.28
CA ASP A 52 1.31 7.93 16.24
C ASP A 52 0.73 8.30 14.87
N VAL A 53 1.40 7.88 13.79
CA VAL A 53 0.93 8.11 12.41
C VAL A 53 -0.21 7.15 12.08
N LYS A 54 -0.13 5.88 12.53
CA LYS A 54 -1.21 4.90 12.39
C LYS A 54 -2.48 5.40 13.06
N ASN A 55 -2.42 5.79 14.33
CA ASN A 55 -3.55 6.31 15.10
C ASN A 55 -4.14 7.56 14.44
N PHE A 56 -3.29 8.46 13.93
CA PHE A 56 -3.76 9.63 13.20
C PHE A 56 -4.56 9.22 11.95
N LEU A 57 -4.03 8.32 11.11
CA LEU A 57 -4.69 7.87 9.89
C LEU A 57 -5.91 6.99 10.14
N GLU A 58 -5.91 6.20 11.22
CA GLU A 58 -7.03 5.39 11.66
C GLU A 58 -8.22 6.24 12.07
N SER A 59 -7.97 7.38 12.71
CA SER A 59 -9.02 8.36 13.05
C SER A 59 -9.64 9.07 11.84
N GLN A 60 -9.08 8.92 10.64
CA GLN A 60 -9.59 9.55 9.43
C GLN A 60 -10.65 8.65 8.76
N GLU A 61 -11.92 9.06 8.84
CA GLU A 61 -13.04 8.34 8.21
C GLU A 61 -12.82 8.08 6.72
N ASN A 62 -12.28 9.06 5.99
CA ASN A 62 -11.99 8.92 4.56
C ASN A 62 -10.88 7.89 4.26
N MET A 63 -9.95 7.64 5.18
CA MET A 63 -8.94 6.59 5.03
C MET A 63 -9.59 5.21 5.20
N GLN A 64 -10.47 5.06 6.21
CA GLN A 64 -11.14 3.79 6.44
C GLN A 64 -12.04 3.41 5.26
N LYS A 65 -12.87 4.35 4.80
CA LYS A 65 -13.75 4.14 3.65
C LYS A 65 -12.97 3.82 2.36
N PHE A 66 -11.84 4.48 2.16
CA PHE A 66 -10.97 4.20 1.03
C PHE A 66 -10.39 2.78 1.08
N LEU A 67 -9.94 2.32 2.25
CA LEU A 67 -9.43 0.96 2.40
C LEU A 67 -10.54 -0.08 2.22
N GLU A 68 -11.75 0.17 2.69
CA GLU A 68 -12.92 -0.68 2.42
C GLU A 68 -13.15 -0.85 0.92
N ASP A 69 -13.22 0.26 0.16
CA ASP A 69 -13.42 0.23 -1.29
C ASP A 69 -12.27 -0.49 -2.03
N VAL A 70 -11.03 -0.29 -1.57
CA VAL A 70 -9.85 -0.98 -2.10
C VAL A 70 -9.95 -2.48 -1.87
N HIS A 71 -10.21 -2.90 -0.62
CA HIS A 71 -10.32 -4.30 -0.23
C HIS A 71 -11.41 -5.00 -1.04
N ASP A 72 -12.57 -4.37 -1.19
CA ASP A 72 -13.68 -4.90 -1.99
C ASP A 72 -13.27 -5.23 -3.44
N ILE A 73 -12.52 -4.34 -4.09
CA ILE A 73 -12.06 -4.56 -5.46
C ILE A 73 -10.93 -5.60 -5.50
N THR A 74 -9.97 -5.51 -4.59
CA THR A 74 -8.82 -6.43 -4.58
C THR A 74 -9.22 -7.85 -4.19
N ASP A 75 -10.18 -8.05 -3.28
CA ASP A 75 -10.64 -9.37 -2.84
C ASP A 75 -11.31 -10.11 -4.01
N ARG A 76 -12.16 -9.42 -4.77
CA ARG A 76 -12.76 -9.96 -6.00
C ARG A 76 -11.70 -10.35 -7.02
N ALA A 77 -10.64 -9.55 -7.17
CA ALA A 77 -9.54 -9.84 -8.07
C ALA A 77 -8.70 -11.03 -7.61
N ILE A 78 -8.32 -11.08 -6.33
CA ILE A 78 -7.53 -12.16 -5.73
C ILE A 78 -8.24 -13.50 -5.93
N GLN A 79 -9.55 -13.57 -5.62
CA GLN A 79 -10.32 -14.80 -5.82
C GLN A 79 -10.32 -15.23 -7.30
N ASN A 80 -10.56 -14.31 -8.23
CA ASN A 80 -10.54 -14.63 -9.67
C ASN A 80 -9.17 -15.09 -10.16
N TYR A 81 -8.09 -14.51 -9.62
CA TYR A 81 -6.71 -14.87 -9.96
C TYR A 81 -6.38 -16.28 -9.48
N LEU A 82 -6.82 -16.63 -8.26
CA LEU A 82 -6.70 -17.98 -7.72
C LEU A 82 -7.44 -19.00 -8.60
N ASP A 83 -8.71 -18.73 -8.92
CA ASP A 83 -9.54 -19.64 -9.73
C ASP A 83 -8.96 -19.90 -11.12
N ARG A 84 -8.25 -18.91 -11.69
CA ARG A 84 -7.65 -18.98 -13.03
C ARG A 84 -6.18 -19.41 -13.03
N GLY A 85 -5.59 -19.67 -11.86
CA GLY A 85 -4.21 -20.13 -11.74
C GLY A 85 -3.14 -19.09 -12.04
N PHE A 86 -3.42 -17.79 -11.81
CA PHE A 86 -2.40 -16.75 -11.90
C PHE A 86 -1.36 -16.90 -10.78
N THR A 87 -0.14 -16.46 -11.08
CA THR A 87 1.00 -16.59 -10.16
C THR A 87 1.39 -15.27 -9.50
N ASN A 88 1.03 -14.12 -10.08
CA ASN A 88 1.41 -12.80 -9.57
C ASN A 88 0.24 -11.81 -9.65
N LEU A 89 0.10 -10.97 -8.62
CA LEU A 89 -0.77 -9.81 -8.60
C LEU A 89 -0.04 -8.65 -7.93
N PHE A 90 -0.05 -7.46 -8.55
CA PHE A 90 0.53 -6.26 -7.98
C PHE A 90 -0.56 -5.35 -7.41
N ILE A 91 -0.33 -4.82 -6.22
CA ILE A 91 -1.18 -3.81 -5.56
C ILE A 91 -0.26 -2.74 -4.98
N SER A 92 -0.41 -1.49 -5.43
CA SER A 92 0.52 -0.41 -5.10
C SER A 92 -0.21 0.81 -4.56
N PHE A 93 0.29 1.38 -3.48
CA PHE A 93 -0.23 2.61 -2.87
C PHE A 93 0.77 3.75 -3.03
N GLY A 94 0.35 4.85 -3.61
CA GLY A 94 1.19 6.02 -3.86
C GLY A 94 0.80 7.20 -2.99
N CYS A 95 1.78 7.89 -2.40
CA CYS A 95 1.57 9.25 -1.89
C CYS A 95 2.70 10.18 -2.35
N THR A 96 2.67 11.46 -1.95
CA THR A 96 3.64 12.44 -2.47
C THR A 96 5.08 12.12 -2.08
N GLY A 97 5.31 11.79 -0.81
CA GLY A 97 6.65 11.48 -0.27
C GLY A 97 6.88 10.00 0.01
N GLY A 98 5.84 9.16 -0.10
CA GLY A 98 5.92 7.71 0.09
C GLY A 98 6.23 7.22 1.51
N GLN A 99 6.09 8.07 2.55
CA GLN A 99 6.47 7.72 3.92
C GLN A 99 5.29 7.46 4.88
N HIS A 100 4.13 8.12 4.69
CA HIS A 100 3.02 8.05 5.65
C HIS A 100 1.81 7.27 5.10
N ARG A 101 1.02 7.92 4.25
CA ARG A 101 -0.32 7.45 3.82
C ARG A 101 -0.25 6.16 3.00
N SER A 102 0.70 6.08 2.08
CA SER A 102 0.92 4.89 1.25
C SER A 102 1.43 3.70 2.08
N VAL A 103 2.34 3.96 3.02
CA VAL A 103 2.90 2.93 3.91
C VAL A 103 1.80 2.33 4.78
N TYR A 104 1.01 3.20 5.43
CA TYR A 104 -0.14 2.77 6.22
C TYR A 104 -1.13 1.95 5.40
N ALA A 105 -1.52 2.43 4.21
CA ALA A 105 -2.49 1.73 3.37
C ALA A 105 -1.98 0.34 2.92
N ALA A 106 -0.70 0.23 2.57
CA ALA A 106 -0.09 -1.05 2.23
C ALA A 106 -0.08 -2.02 3.42
N GLU A 107 0.28 -1.57 4.63
CA GLU A 107 0.26 -2.43 5.81
C GLU A 107 -1.15 -2.93 6.17
N ARG A 108 -2.14 -2.03 6.13
CA ARG A 108 -3.54 -2.41 6.40
C ARG A 108 -4.08 -3.40 5.37
N THR A 109 -3.70 -3.21 4.11
CA THR A 109 -4.06 -4.14 3.03
C THR A 109 -3.36 -5.49 3.21
N ARG A 110 -2.09 -5.51 3.65
CA ARG A 110 -1.37 -6.76 3.97
C ARG A 110 -2.11 -7.55 5.04
N GLU A 111 -2.44 -6.90 6.15
CA GLU A 111 -3.16 -7.52 7.28
C GLU A 111 -4.53 -8.06 6.85
N HIS A 112 -5.26 -7.31 6.03
CA HIS A 112 -6.54 -7.74 5.47
C HIS A 112 -6.38 -9.00 4.62
N ILE A 113 -5.42 -9.01 3.69
CA ILE A 113 -5.18 -10.14 2.79
C ILE A 113 -4.73 -11.38 3.58
N GLN A 114 -3.80 -11.24 4.54
CA GLN A 114 -3.36 -12.37 5.36
C GLN A 114 -4.51 -13.05 6.11
N LYS A 115 -5.50 -12.26 6.55
CA LYS A 115 -6.66 -12.76 7.26
C LYS A 115 -7.66 -13.49 6.36
N HIS A 116 -7.88 -13.00 5.14
CA HIS A 116 -8.93 -13.51 4.24
C HIS A 116 -8.43 -14.53 3.22
N PHE A 117 -7.14 -14.52 2.89
CA PHE A 117 -6.51 -15.38 1.89
C PHE A 117 -5.22 -16.03 2.44
N PRO A 118 -5.31 -16.93 3.45
CA PRO A 118 -4.13 -17.48 4.12
C PRO A 118 -3.18 -18.29 3.23
N ASP A 119 -3.65 -18.75 2.06
CA ASP A 119 -2.89 -19.58 1.12
C ASP A 119 -2.13 -18.78 0.05
N VAL A 120 -2.20 -17.45 0.08
CA VAL A 120 -1.41 -16.59 -0.83
C VAL A 120 -0.08 -16.21 -0.19
N ASN A 121 0.94 -16.06 -1.02
CA ASN A 121 2.20 -15.44 -0.58
C ASN A 121 2.07 -13.92 -0.71
N ILE A 122 2.64 -13.16 0.24
CA ILE A 122 2.63 -11.70 0.18
C ILE A 122 4.07 -11.18 0.29
N GLU A 123 4.47 -10.40 -0.70
CA GLU A 123 5.75 -9.68 -0.73
C GLU A 123 5.44 -8.19 -0.54
N LEU A 124 5.70 -7.67 0.67
CA LEU A 124 5.47 -6.27 1.00
C LEU A 124 6.77 -5.47 0.84
N HIS A 125 6.66 -4.35 0.13
CA HIS A 125 7.76 -3.45 -0.17
C HIS A 125 7.42 -1.99 0.14
N HIS A 126 8.29 -1.33 0.88
CA HIS A 126 8.21 0.10 1.18
C HIS A 126 9.31 0.87 0.47
N ASP A 127 9.13 1.15 -0.82
CA ASP A 127 10.14 1.73 -1.71
C ASP A 127 10.93 2.89 -1.11
N GLN A 128 10.25 3.85 -0.47
CA GLN A 128 10.94 5.02 0.08
C GLN A 128 11.72 4.72 1.35
N ILE A 129 11.19 3.83 2.20
CA ILE A 129 11.83 3.42 3.45
C ILE A 129 13.06 2.57 3.13
N GLU A 130 12.91 1.57 2.26
CA GLU A 130 13.97 0.63 1.88
C GLU A 130 15.13 1.32 1.15
N LYS A 131 14.83 2.32 0.31
CA LYS A 131 15.86 3.08 -0.42
C LYS A 131 16.52 4.17 0.46
N GLY A 132 16.09 4.34 1.71
CA GLY A 132 16.63 5.36 2.61
C GLY A 132 16.45 6.79 2.10
N LEU A 133 15.45 7.01 1.24
CA LEU A 133 15.21 8.28 0.56
C LEU A 133 14.42 9.22 1.48
N ASN A 134 15.03 9.61 2.60
CA ASN A 134 14.47 10.66 3.44
C ASN A 134 14.79 12.03 2.81
N THR A 135 13.77 12.73 2.31
CA THR A 135 13.92 14.14 1.97
C THR A 135 14.00 14.95 3.26
N ASN A 136 15.21 15.40 3.58
CA ASN A 136 15.38 16.69 4.26
C ASN A 136 14.71 17.80 3.44
#